data_AF-E4RRS6-F1
#
_entry.id   AF-E4RRS6-F1
#
_cell.length_a   1.000
_cell.length_b   1.000
_cell.length_c   1.000
_cell.angle_alpha   90.00
_cell.angle_beta   90.00
_cell.angle_gamma   90.00
#
_symmetry.space_group_name_H-M   'P 1'
#
loop_
_entity.id
_entity.type
_entity.pdbx_description
1 polymer ?
#
loop_
_entity_poly.entity_id
_entity_poly.type
_entity_poly.pdbx_seq_one_letter_code
_entity_poly.pdbx_strand_id
1 'polypeptide(L)'
;MNKQLKSLIFLVLALGLLYYFGFPKKESVPDYVLKVLEHVDNHGEAPEGYVGGRKFGNFEKRLPEKSGNKKIYYKEWDVHPKVAGKNRGPERLVTGNDNSAYYTPDHYETFTTIR
;
A
#
# COMPACT_ATOMS: atom_id res chain seq x y z
N MET A 1 48.10 -4.19 -6.29
CA MET A 1 47.07 -3.87 -5.26
C MET A 1 46.53 -5.17 -4.66
N ASN A 2 46.66 -5.36 -3.35
CA ASN A 2 46.26 -6.63 -2.70
C ASN A 2 44.72 -6.80 -2.69
N LYS A 3 44.23 -8.04 -2.55
CA LYS A 3 42.79 -8.33 -2.55
C LYS A 3 42.04 -7.59 -1.43
N GLN A 4 42.68 -7.41 -0.27
CA GLN A 4 42.09 -6.71 0.88
C GLN A 4 41.81 -5.23 0.59
N LEU A 5 42.74 -4.53 -0.06
CA LEU A 5 42.63 -3.12 -0.39
C LEU A 5 41.56 -2.87 -1.46
N LYS A 6 41.41 -3.78 -2.43
CA LYS A 6 40.30 -3.74 -3.41
C LYS A 6 38.94 -3.90 -2.72
N SER A 7 38.84 -4.83 -1.77
CA SER A 7 37.59 -5.10 -1.05
C SER A 7 37.20 -3.93 -0.15
N LEU A 8 38.16 -3.31 0.52
CA LEU A 8 37.92 -2.16 1.39
C LEU A 8 37.46 -0.94 0.58
N ILE A 9 38.08 -0.67 -0.56
CA ILE A 9 37.67 0.42 -1.46
C ILE A 9 36.25 0.18 -1.98
N PHE A 10 35.92 -1.05 -2.38
CA PHE A 10 34.57 -1.38 -2.84
C PHE A 10 33.53 -1.20 -1.73
N LEU A 11 33.85 -1.57 -0.48
CA LEU A 11 32.94 -1.42 0.66
C LEU A 11 32.69 0.06 1.00
N VAL A 12 33.74 0.88 1.00
CA VAL A 12 33.63 2.33 1.27
C VAL A 12 32.87 3.04 0.16
N LEU A 13 33.09 2.68 -1.11
CA LEU A 13 32.32 3.21 -2.23
C LEU A 13 30.86 2.78 -2.16
N ALA A 14 30.57 1.52 -1.84
CA ALA A 14 29.19 1.04 -1.68
C ALA A 14 28.45 1.72 -0.52
N LEU A 15 29.12 1.92 0.62
CA LEU A 15 28.55 2.64 1.77
C LEU A 15 28.34 4.13 1.45
N GLY A 16 29.27 4.77 0.75
CA GLY A 16 29.12 6.15 0.28
C GLY A 16 27.99 6.30 -0.73
N LEU A 17 27.81 5.32 -1.62
CA LEU A 17 26.71 5.27 -2.57
C LEU A 17 25.36 5.10 -1.83
N LEU A 18 25.26 4.17 -0.88
CA LEU A 18 24.07 3.99 -0.05
C LEU A 18 23.75 5.22 0.81
N TYR A 19 24.76 5.94 1.28
CA TYR A 19 24.59 7.20 2.01
C TYR A 19 24.09 8.32 1.07
N TYR A 20 24.67 8.45 -0.12
CA TYR A 20 24.30 9.48 -1.08
C TYR A 20 22.91 9.27 -1.71
N PHE A 21 22.53 8.01 -1.98
CA PHE A 21 21.25 7.67 -2.60
C PHE A 21 20.16 7.27 -1.59
N GLY A 22 20.52 7.02 -0.32
CA GLY A 22 19.63 6.46 0.68
C GLY A 22 19.28 5.00 0.42
N PHE A 23 18.84 4.29 1.46
CA PHE A 23 18.10 3.04 1.24
C PHE A 23 16.72 3.39 0.70
N PRO A 24 16.18 2.65 -0.29
CA PRO A 24 14.78 2.83 -0.69
C PRO A 24 13.94 2.63 0.57
N LYS A 25 13.30 3.70 1.04
CA LYS A 25 12.39 3.62 2.18
C LYS A 25 11.27 2.69 1.74
N LYS A 26 11.14 1.52 2.39
CA LYS A 26 9.92 0.71 2.27
C LYS A 26 8.77 1.68 2.56
N GLU A 27 7.98 2.02 1.55
CA GLU A 27 6.95 3.04 1.69
C GLU A 27 6.04 2.62 2.85
N SER A 28 6.12 3.39 3.93
CA SER A 28 5.25 3.21 5.07
C SER A 28 3.89 3.74 4.67
N VAL A 29 2.86 2.91 4.82
CA VAL A 29 1.48 3.33 4.57
C VAL A 29 1.18 4.60 5.39
N PRO A 30 0.65 5.67 4.77
CA PRO A 30 0.42 6.93 5.48
C PRO A 30 -0.60 6.81 6.63
N ASP A 31 -0.41 7.56 7.71
CA ASP A 31 -1.25 7.50 8.91
C ASP A 31 -2.74 7.74 8.63
N TYR A 32 -3.10 8.61 7.66
CA TYR A 32 -4.50 8.85 7.32
C TYR A 32 -5.17 7.62 6.70
N VAL A 33 -4.41 6.78 5.98
CA VAL A 33 -4.91 5.51 5.44
C VAL A 33 -5.20 4.55 6.59
N LEU A 34 -4.30 4.50 7.58
CA LEU A 34 -4.49 3.66 8.77
C LEU A 34 -5.70 4.08 9.59
N LYS A 35 -5.98 5.39 9.71
CA LYS A 35 -7.20 5.91 10.35
C LYS A 35 -8.46 5.48 9.62
N VAL A 36 -8.44 5.48 8.28
CA VAL A 36 -9.58 4.97 7.49
C VAL A 36 -9.74 3.47 7.67
N LEU A 37 -8.65 2.70 7.69
CA LEU A 37 -8.69 1.26 7.97
C LEU A 37 -9.29 0.96 9.34
N GLU A 38 -8.86 1.67 10.39
CA GLU A 38 -9.41 1.54 11.74
C GLU A 38 -10.93 1.82 11.75
N HIS A 39 -11.37 2.88 11.07
CA HIS A 39 -12.80 3.19 10.97
C HIS A 39 -13.56 2.06 10.25
N VAL A 40 -13.07 1.59 9.10
CA VAL A 40 -13.68 0.52 8.31
C VAL A 40 -13.73 -0.79 9.11
N ASP A 41 -12.70 -1.12 9.87
CA ASP A 41 -12.65 -2.32 10.70
C ASP A 41 -13.69 -2.28 11.82
N ASN A 42 -13.91 -1.10 12.42
CA ASN A 42 -14.83 -0.92 13.53
C ASN A 42 -16.31 -0.80 13.09
N HIS A 43 -16.57 -0.22 11.91
CA HIS A 43 -17.94 0.15 11.49
C HIS A 43 -18.42 -0.61 10.25
N GLY A 44 -17.52 -1.18 9.44
CA GLY A 44 -17.87 -1.87 8.20
C GLY A 44 -18.30 -0.93 7.05
N GLU A 45 -18.18 0.38 7.24
CA GLU A 45 -18.56 1.44 6.28
C GLU A 45 -17.46 2.50 6.14
N ALA A 46 -17.60 3.38 5.14
CA ALA A 46 -16.66 4.48 4.93
C ALA A 46 -16.92 5.61 5.93
N PRO A 47 -15.88 6.36 6.37
CA PRO A 47 -16.08 7.54 7.20
C PRO A 47 -17.04 8.55 6.58
N GLU A 48 -17.68 9.37 7.40
CA GLU A 48 -18.60 10.40 6.94
C GLU A 48 -17.91 11.33 5.91
N GLY A 49 -18.57 11.53 4.76
CA GLY A 49 -18.04 12.33 3.66
C GLY A 49 -17.05 11.61 2.74
N TYR A 50 -16.71 10.34 3.00
CA TYR A 50 -15.87 9.51 2.14
C TYR A 50 -16.74 8.60 1.27
N VAL A 51 -16.17 8.03 0.20
CA VAL A 51 -16.84 7.01 -0.62
C VAL A 51 -16.10 5.69 -0.50
N GLY A 52 -16.82 4.61 -0.21
CA GLY A 52 -16.21 3.29 -0.08
C GLY A 52 -17.23 2.16 0.04
N GLY A 53 -16.74 0.95 0.25
CA GLY A 53 -17.54 -0.26 0.49
C GLY A 53 -17.98 -0.98 -0.77
N ARG A 54 -17.65 -0.44 -1.95
CA ARG A 54 -17.91 -1.08 -3.24
C ARG A 54 -17.00 -2.27 -3.46
N LYS A 55 -17.46 -3.24 -4.24
CA LYS A 55 -16.65 -4.39 -4.63
C LYS A 55 -15.43 -3.92 -5.45
N PHE A 56 -14.24 -4.30 -5.01
CA PHE A 56 -13.04 -4.23 -5.84
C PHE A 56 -12.89 -5.53 -6.64
N GLY A 57 -12.78 -5.41 -7.96
CA GLY A 57 -12.84 -6.55 -8.86
C GLY A 57 -11.59 -7.43 -8.88
N ASN A 58 -10.41 -6.84 -8.58
CA ASN A 58 -9.11 -7.48 -8.73
C ASN A 58 -8.94 -8.15 -10.12
N PHE A 59 -9.37 -7.48 -11.19
CA PHE A 59 -9.40 -8.06 -12.54
C PHE A 59 -8.00 -8.32 -13.10
N GLU A 60 -7.05 -7.48 -12.70
CA GLU A 60 -5.63 -7.57 -13.04
C GLU A 60 -4.88 -8.55 -12.14
N LYS A 61 -5.56 -9.15 -11.16
CA LYS A 61 -5.02 -10.20 -10.26
C LYS A 61 -3.74 -9.78 -9.53
N ARG A 62 -3.67 -8.49 -9.16
CA ARG A 62 -2.55 -7.93 -8.39
C ARG A 62 -2.60 -8.32 -6.91
N LEU A 63 -3.80 -8.65 -6.41
CA LEU A 63 -4.01 -9.19 -5.07
C LEU A 63 -4.30 -10.70 -5.10
N PRO A 64 -4.04 -11.44 -4.01
CA PRO A 64 -4.39 -12.86 -3.92
C PRO A 64 -5.87 -13.13 -4.24
N GLU A 65 -6.18 -14.18 -4.99
CA GLU A 65 -7.58 -14.53 -5.31
C GLU A 65 -8.23 -15.43 -4.23
N LYS A 66 -7.40 -16.07 -3.39
CA LYS A 66 -7.83 -17.05 -2.38
C LYS A 66 -6.97 -16.98 -1.12
N SER A 67 -7.60 -17.29 0.01
CA SER A 67 -6.95 -17.58 1.28
C SER A 67 -7.23 -19.04 1.64
N GLY A 68 -6.22 -19.90 1.48
CA GLY A 68 -6.39 -21.35 1.43
C GLY A 68 -7.33 -21.76 0.29
N ASN A 69 -8.42 -22.44 0.63
CA ASN A 69 -9.44 -22.89 -0.33
C ASN A 69 -10.60 -21.89 -0.52
N LYS A 70 -10.62 -20.77 0.22
CA LYS A 70 -11.72 -19.79 0.17
C LYS A 70 -11.38 -18.65 -0.78
N LYS A 71 -12.34 -18.22 -1.60
CA LYS A 71 -12.22 -17.03 -2.45
C LYS A 71 -12.20 -15.76 -1.59
N ILE A 72 -11.30 -14.83 -1.91
CA ILE A 72 -11.26 -13.51 -1.28
C ILE A 72 -12.16 -12.55 -2.06
N TYR A 73 -12.98 -11.82 -1.33
CA TYR A 73 -13.80 -10.74 -1.84
C TYR A 73 -13.27 -9.43 -1.28
N TYR A 74 -12.93 -8.53 -2.19
CA TYR A 74 -12.35 -7.24 -1.85
C TYR A 74 -13.40 -6.12 -1.90
N LYS A 75 -13.24 -5.14 -1.02
CA LYS A 75 -13.89 -3.84 -1.06
C LYS A 75 -12.85 -2.72 -1.19
N GLU A 76 -13.22 -1.63 -1.84
CA GLU A 76 -12.40 -0.43 -1.97
C GLU A 76 -12.96 0.73 -1.14
N TRP A 77 -12.04 1.61 -0.69
CA TRP A 77 -12.34 2.75 0.16
C TRP A 77 -11.49 3.95 -0.24
N ASP A 78 -12.10 5.13 -0.33
CA ASP A 78 -11.36 6.38 -0.40
C ASP A 78 -10.58 6.59 0.89
N VAL A 79 -9.39 7.17 0.75
CA VAL A 79 -8.53 7.58 1.87
C VAL A 79 -8.56 9.09 2.12
N HIS A 80 -9.33 9.83 1.31
CA HIS A 80 -9.58 11.27 1.44
C HIS A 80 -11.08 11.57 1.35
N PRO A 81 -11.59 12.65 2.00
CA PRO A 81 -12.98 13.04 1.88
C PRO A 81 -13.35 13.43 0.44
N LYS A 82 -14.59 13.15 0.04
CA LYS A 82 -15.11 13.57 -1.25
C LYS A 82 -15.31 15.09 -1.26
N VAL A 83 -14.70 15.75 -2.23
CA VAL A 83 -14.89 17.19 -2.49
C VAL A 83 -15.74 17.38 -3.75
N ALA A 84 -16.81 18.15 -3.65
CA ALA A 84 -17.69 18.44 -4.80
C ALA A 84 -16.89 19.07 -5.95
N GLY A 85 -17.12 18.58 -7.17
CA GLY A 85 -16.42 19.06 -8.37
C GLY A 85 -14.95 18.59 -8.51
N LYS A 86 -14.43 17.78 -7.59
CA LYS A 86 -13.07 17.20 -7.69
C LYS A 86 -13.12 15.68 -7.92
N ASN A 87 -12.09 15.18 -8.61
CA ASN A 87 -11.82 13.76 -8.66
C ASN A 87 -11.44 13.25 -7.24
N ARG A 88 -11.76 11.98 -6.94
CA ARG A 88 -11.45 11.29 -5.67
C ARG A 88 -9.95 11.01 -5.47
N GLY A 89 -9.12 11.32 -6.46
CA GLY A 89 -7.70 11.03 -6.47
C GLY A 89 -7.39 9.57 -6.78
N PRO A 90 -6.10 9.23 -6.94
CA PRO A 90 -5.66 7.88 -7.30
C PRO A 90 -5.65 6.91 -6.12
N GLU A 91 -5.54 7.42 -4.90
CA GLU A 91 -5.24 6.61 -3.73
C GLU A 91 -6.43 5.84 -3.18
N ARG A 92 -6.21 4.58 -2.77
CA ARG A 92 -7.26 3.73 -2.20
C ARG A 92 -6.74 2.81 -1.10
N LEU A 93 -7.61 2.53 -0.15
CA LEU A 93 -7.53 1.35 0.72
C LEU A 93 -8.36 0.23 0.09
N VAL A 94 -7.87 -1.00 0.16
CA VAL A 94 -8.59 -2.22 -0.25
C VAL A 94 -8.58 -3.21 0.90
N THR A 95 -9.76 -3.71 1.31
CA THR A 95 -9.88 -4.72 2.38
C THR A 95 -10.49 -6.01 1.85
N GLY A 96 -9.96 -7.14 2.28
CA GLY A 96 -10.45 -8.48 1.97
C GLY A 96 -11.28 -9.06 3.11
N ASN A 97 -12.27 -9.87 2.76
CA ASN A 97 -13.08 -10.62 3.75
C ASN A 97 -12.28 -11.71 4.50
N ASP A 98 -11.03 -11.96 4.12
CA ASP A 98 -10.06 -12.82 4.80
C ASP A 98 -9.20 -12.07 5.81
N ASN A 99 -9.57 -10.82 6.15
CA ASN A 99 -8.83 -9.95 7.05
C ASN A 99 -7.51 -9.42 6.44
N SER A 100 -7.40 -9.37 5.11
CA SER A 100 -6.29 -8.68 4.44
C SER A 100 -6.61 -7.20 4.20
N ALA A 101 -5.58 -6.35 4.17
CA ALA A 101 -5.69 -4.95 3.82
C ALA A 101 -4.48 -4.45 3.01
N TYR A 102 -4.74 -3.64 1.99
CA TYR A 102 -3.75 -3.13 1.05
C TYR A 102 -3.98 -1.65 0.78
N TYR A 103 -2.90 -0.91 0.59
CA TYR A 103 -2.92 0.48 0.15
C TYR A 103 -2.35 0.59 -1.26
N THR A 104 -3.00 1.36 -2.13
CA THR A 104 -2.49 1.74 -3.45
C THR A 104 -2.41 3.28 -3.52
N PRO A 105 -1.22 3.85 -3.80
CA PRO A 105 -1.08 5.29 -4.02
C PRO A 105 -1.40 5.72 -5.47
N ASP A 106 -1.53 4.75 -6.38
CA ASP A 106 -1.41 4.92 -7.84
C ASP A 106 -2.59 4.30 -8.60
N HIS A 107 -3.78 4.31 -8.01
CA HIS A 107 -5.00 3.84 -8.65
C HIS A 107 -4.93 2.39 -9.12
N TYR A 108 -4.60 1.51 -8.17
CA TYR A 108 -4.55 0.05 -8.28
C TYR A 108 -3.43 -0.50 -9.17
N GLU A 109 -2.42 0.30 -9.51
CA GLU A 109 -1.24 -0.15 -10.27
C GLU A 109 -0.27 -0.93 -9.39
N THR A 110 0.01 -0.44 -8.19
CA THR A 110 0.82 -1.12 -7.17
C THR A 110 0.11 -1.14 -5.82
N PHE A 111 0.55 -2.06 -4.95
CA PHE A 111 -0.03 -2.24 -3.63
C PHE A 111 1.06 -2.43 -2.57
N THR A 112 0.87 -1.75 -1.44
CA THR A 112 1.58 -2.02 -0.19
C THR A 112 0.66 -2.83 0.73
N THR A 113 1.10 -4.03 1.12
CA THR A 113 0.39 -4.85 2.10
C THR A 113 0.47 -4.22 3.49
N ILE A 114 -0.68 -4.07 4.13
CA ILE A 114 -0.80 -3.66 5.54
C ILE A 114 -0.85 -4.91 6.42
N ARG A 115 -1.74 -5.84 6.09
CA ARG A 115 -1.95 -7.14 6.78
C ARG A 115 -2.61 -8.16 5.87
#